data_AF-A8S5D5-F1
#
_entry.id   AF-A8S5D5-F1
#
_cell.length_a   1.000
_cell.length_b   1.000
_cell.length_c   1.000
_cell.angle_alpha   90.00
_cell.angle_beta   90.00
_cell.angle_gamma   90.00
#
_symmetry.space_group_name_H-M   'P 1'
#
loop_
_entity.id
_entity.type
_entity.pdbx_description
1 polymer ?
#
loop_
_entity_poly.entity_id
_entity_poly.type
_entity_poly.pdbx_seq_one_letter_code
_entity_poly.pdbx_strand_id
1 'polypeptide(L)'
;MSMVENQEKTMASNDRQDKLLMETCIKHLIQYAATIKISRGAQGDESIGRLRKIIGEMEAYWNLSDRKGRVEQFDKTLRRAVQTGRTNGVSEEQKIAAVNGLYRYASEMISAQGAEAADRIKEVQSVIRELADGWGMDKE
;
A
#
# COMPACT_ATOMS: atom_id res chain seq x y z
N MET A 1 3.67 24.90 -28.97
CA MET A 1 3.93 24.17 -27.73
C MET A 1 5.38 23.74 -27.75
N SER A 2 6.16 24.15 -26.76
CA SER A 2 7.60 23.88 -26.66
C SER A 2 7.87 22.48 -26.09
N MET A 3 9.07 21.94 -26.31
CA MET A 3 9.48 20.64 -25.72
C MET A 3 9.42 20.66 -24.18
N VAL A 4 9.66 21.84 -23.57
CA VAL A 4 9.63 22.04 -22.11
C VAL A 4 8.19 21.90 -21.58
N GLU A 5 7.21 22.51 -22.25
CA GLU A 5 5.79 22.39 -21.88
C GLU A 5 5.29 20.93 -21.97
N ASN A 6 5.80 20.16 -22.94
CA ASN A 6 5.47 18.74 -23.06
C ASN A 6 6.11 17.89 -21.95
N GLN A 7 7.36 18.17 -21.57
CA GLN A 7 8.03 17.44 -20.48
C GLN A 7 7.38 17.73 -19.12
N GLU A 8 7.05 18.98 -18.82
CA GLU A 8 6.35 19.36 -17.58
C GLU A 8 4.96 18.72 -17.48
N LYS A 9 4.22 18.70 -18.60
CA LYS A 9 2.90 18.05 -18.66
C LYS A 9 2.98 16.53 -18.48
N THR A 10 4.01 15.87 -19.02
CA THR A 10 4.25 14.44 -18.81
C THR A 10 4.63 14.13 -17.37
N MET A 11 5.53 14.91 -16.76
CA MET A 11 5.93 14.71 -15.36
C MET A 11 4.76 14.92 -14.38
N ALA A 12 3.95 15.97 -14.58
CA ALA A 12 2.77 16.23 -13.76
C ALA A 12 1.68 15.15 -13.93
N SER A 13 1.54 14.59 -15.14
CA SER A 13 0.64 13.46 -15.39
C SER A 13 1.10 12.20 -14.65
N ASN A 14 2.41 11.92 -14.67
CA ASN A 14 2.99 10.77 -13.99
C ASN A 14 2.87 10.89 -12.46
N ASP A 15 3.14 12.07 -11.88
CA ASP A 15 2.97 12.30 -10.43
C ASP A 15 1.52 12.07 -9.99
N ARG A 16 0.53 12.55 -10.76
CA ARG A 16 -0.88 12.31 -10.47
C ARG A 16 -1.26 10.83 -10.57
N GLN A 17 -0.73 10.12 -11.57
CA GLN A 17 -0.97 8.69 -11.72
C GLN A 17 -0.35 7.88 -10.58
N ASP A 18 0.88 8.20 -10.19
CA ASP A 18 1.56 7.56 -9.06
C ASP A 18 0.80 7.79 -7.76
N LYS A 19 0.33 9.02 -7.49
CA LYS A 19 -0.51 9.31 -6.33
C LYS A 19 -1.77 8.46 -6.31
N LEU A 20 -2.51 8.39 -7.42
CA LEU A 20 -3.71 7.56 -7.51
C LEU A 20 -3.43 6.07 -7.31
N LEU A 21 -2.30 5.58 -7.86
CA LEU A 21 -1.84 4.21 -7.63
C LEU A 21 -1.55 3.97 -6.14
N MET A 22 -0.87 4.91 -5.46
CA MET A 22 -0.56 4.79 -4.04
C MET A 22 -1.83 4.83 -3.17
N GLU A 23 -2.77 5.73 -3.47
CA GLU A 23 -4.05 5.77 -2.77
C GLU A 23 -4.83 4.47 -2.90
N THR A 24 -4.82 3.89 -4.10
CA THR A 24 -5.47 2.60 -4.40
C THR A 24 -4.77 1.46 -3.67
N CYS A 25 -3.43 1.43 -3.74
CA CYS A 25 -2.61 0.46 -3.03
C CYS A 25 -2.89 0.48 -1.52
N ILE A 26 -2.76 1.65 -0.88
CA ILE A 26 -3.01 1.84 0.55
C ILE A 26 -4.41 1.37 0.94
N LYS A 27 -5.43 1.71 0.15
CA LYS A 27 -6.81 1.25 0.40
C LYS A 27 -6.89 -0.28 0.47
N HIS A 28 -6.22 -0.99 -0.43
CA HIS A 28 -6.24 -2.46 -0.46
C HIS A 28 -5.36 -3.10 0.61
N LEU A 29 -4.26 -2.44 1.02
CA LEU A 29 -3.48 -2.85 2.19
C LEU A 29 -4.30 -2.74 3.49
N ILE A 30 -5.11 -1.69 3.64
CA ILE A 30 -6.04 -1.54 4.77
C ILE A 30 -7.08 -2.68 4.78
N GLN A 31 -7.63 -3.03 3.62
CA GLN A 31 -8.58 -4.15 3.49
C GLN A 31 -7.91 -5.48 3.84
N TYR A 32 -6.67 -5.69 3.41
CA TYR A 32 -5.92 -6.89 3.74
C TYR A 32 -5.66 -7.01 5.26
N ALA A 33 -5.24 -5.92 5.90
CA ALA A 33 -5.05 -5.89 7.35
C ALA A 33 -6.33 -6.24 8.13
N ALA A 34 -7.48 -5.77 7.66
CA ALA A 34 -8.77 -6.16 8.23
C ALA A 34 -9.05 -7.66 8.07
N THR A 35 -8.73 -8.24 6.91
CA THR A 35 -8.88 -9.69 6.64
C THR A 35 -7.95 -10.51 7.53
N ILE A 36 -6.70 -10.08 7.71
CA ILE A 36 -5.76 -10.70 8.67
C ILE A 36 -6.37 -10.65 10.08
N LYS A 37 -6.89 -9.49 10.50
CA LYS A 37 -7.43 -9.33 11.86
C LYS A 37 -8.60 -10.29 12.13
N ILE A 38 -9.48 -10.48 11.15
CA ILE A 38 -10.63 -11.39 11.28
C ILE A 38 -10.24 -12.85 11.21
N SER A 39 -9.33 -13.22 10.30
CA SER A 39 -8.98 -14.62 10.07
C SER A 39 -7.95 -15.18 11.04
N ARG A 40 -7.01 -14.35 11.52
CA ARG A 40 -5.87 -14.76 12.35
C ARG A 40 -5.88 -14.18 13.76
N GLY A 41 -6.77 -13.22 14.05
CA GLY A 41 -6.86 -12.62 15.38
C GLY A 41 -5.53 -12.04 15.85
N ALA A 42 -5.08 -12.41 17.05
CA ALA A 42 -3.82 -11.95 17.64
C ALA A 42 -2.58 -12.47 16.90
N GLN A 43 -2.65 -13.62 16.23
CA GLN A 43 -1.53 -14.15 15.44
C GLN A 43 -1.20 -13.27 14.22
N GLY A 44 -2.12 -12.38 13.83
CA GLY A 44 -1.93 -11.44 12.73
C GLY A 44 -1.39 -10.07 13.14
N ASP A 45 -1.22 -9.78 14.43
CA ASP A 45 -0.95 -8.42 14.91
C ASP A 45 0.42 -7.88 14.44
N GLU A 46 1.41 -8.75 14.25
CA GLU A 46 2.72 -8.36 13.72
C GLU A 46 2.64 -7.89 12.26
N SER A 47 1.98 -8.67 11.39
CA SER A 47 1.71 -8.30 9.99
C SER A 47 0.87 -7.03 9.90
N ILE A 48 -0.13 -6.89 10.76
CA ILE A 48 -0.96 -5.67 10.86
C ILE A 48 -0.10 -4.47 11.24
N GLY A 49 0.82 -4.62 12.20
CA GLY A 49 1.77 -3.57 12.59
C GLY A 49 2.66 -3.12 11.43
N ARG A 50 3.23 -4.07 10.67
CA ARG A 50 4.01 -3.77 9.45
C ARG A 50 3.19 -3.02 8.41
N LEU A 51 1.97 -3.48 8.11
CA LEU A 51 1.08 -2.80 7.16
C LEU A 51 0.78 -1.37 7.60
N ARG A 52 0.48 -1.15 8.89
CA ARG A 52 0.21 0.19 9.43
C ARG A 52 1.41 1.12 9.26
N LYS A 53 2.63 0.61 9.50
CA LYS A 53 3.88 1.37 9.31
C LYS A 53 4.07 1.74 7.84
N ILE A 54 4.06 0.77 6.92
CA ILE A 54 4.26 1.03 5.49
C ILE A 54 3.23 2.02 4.95
N ILE A 55 1.96 1.89 5.33
CA ILE A 55 0.91 2.83 4.93
C ILE A 55 1.24 4.26 5.36
N GLY A 56 1.72 4.45 6.59
CA GLY A 56 2.12 5.77 7.09
C GLY A 56 3.32 6.33 6.35
N GLU A 57 4.30 5.50 6.02
CA GLU A 57 5.47 5.92 5.24
C GLU A 57 5.11 6.31 3.80
N MET A 58 4.27 5.50 3.14
CA MET A 58 3.77 5.80 1.79
C MET A 58 2.92 7.07 1.78
N GLU A 59 2.04 7.25 2.76
CA GLU A 59 1.24 8.46 2.91
C GLU A 59 2.12 9.72 3.03
N ALA A 60 3.17 9.65 3.84
CA ALA A 60 4.11 10.75 4.05
C ALA A 60 4.92 11.07 2.80
N TYR A 61 5.44 10.05 2.10
CA TYR A 61 6.28 10.26 0.91
C TYR A 61 5.52 10.93 -0.25
N TRP A 62 4.29 10.49 -0.53
CA TRP A 62 3.48 11.06 -1.62
C TRP A 62 2.65 12.28 -1.23
N ASN A 63 2.73 12.73 0.03
CA ASN A 63 1.93 13.81 0.59
C ASN A 63 0.42 13.62 0.29
N LEU A 64 -0.11 12.43 0.58
CA LEU A 64 -1.51 12.06 0.26
C LEU A 64 -2.56 12.64 1.24
N SER A 65 -2.17 13.58 2.09
CA SER A 65 -2.88 13.98 3.30
C SER A 65 -3.89 15.12 3.07
N ASP A 66 -4.79 15.00 2.11
CA ASP A 66 -5.72 16.12 1.79
C ASP A 66 -7.03 16.12 2.60
N ARG A 67 -7.41 15.05 3.32
CA ARG A 67 -8.72 14.99 4.04
C ARG A 67 -8.78 14.24 5.37
N LYS A 68 -8.20 13.03 5.47
CA LYS A 68 -8.11 12.20 6.70
C LYS A 68 -6.94 11.25 6.57
N GLY A 69 -6.09 11.17 7.59
CA GLY A 69 -4.88 10.36 7.56
C GLY A 69 -5.17 8.90 7.21
N ARG A 70 -4.38 8.28 6.33
CA ARG A 70 -4.53 6.87 5.92
C ARG A 70 -4.33 5.93 7.10
N VAL A 71 -3.46 6.29 8.04
CA VAL A 71 -3.31 5.58 9.31
C VAL A 71 -4.59 5.64 10.16
N GLU A 72 -5.31 6.77 10.17
CA GLU A 72 -6.59 6.88 10.86
C GLU A 72 -7.68 6.03 10.17
N GLN A 73 -7.68 6.02 8.83
CA GLN A 73 -8.57 5.16 8.03
C GLN A 73 -8.30 3.67 8.28
N PHE A 74 -7.03 3.30 8.43
CA PHE A 74 -6.60 1.96 8.82
C PHE A 74 -7.21 1.57 10.16
N ASP A 75 -6.97 2.35 11.21
CA ASP A 75 -7.43 2.06 12.58
C ASP A 75 -8.97 1.95 12.65
N LYS A 76 -9.69 2.82 11.92
CA LYS A 76 -11.16 2.78 11.80
C LYS A 76 -11.65 1.52 11.10
N THR A 77 -10.99 1.12 10.02
CA THR A 77 -11.39 -0.05 9.23
C THR A 77 -11.20 -1.33 10.03
N LEU A 78 -10.07 -1.47 10.74
CA LEU A 78 -9.83 -2.62 11.62
C LEU A 78 -10.87 -2.72 12.72
N ARG A 79 -11.18 -1.60 13.40
CA ARG A 79 -12.20 -1.57 14.45
C ARG A 79 -13.56 -2.01 13.92
N ARG A 80 -13.97 -1.50 12.76
CA ARG A 80 -15.23 -1.88 12.11
C ARG A 80 -15.25 -3.36 11.74
N ALA A 81 -14.17 -3.88 11.18
CA ALA A 81 -14.06 -5.29 10.84
C ALA A 81 -14.32 -6.15 12.08
N VAL A 82 -13.59 -5.89 13.18
CA VAL A 82 -13.75 -6.61 14.45
C VAL A 82 -15.18 -6.53 14.99
N GLN A 83 -15.80 -5.35 14.97
CA GLN A 83 -17.18 -5.18 15.44
C GLN A 83 -18.22 -5.92 14.60
N THR A 84 -18.01 -6.02 13.29
CA THR A 84 -19.01 -6.56 12.35
C THR A 84 -18.75 -8.01 11.97
N GLY A 85 -17.57 -8.55 12.30
CA GLY A 85 -17.09 -9.87 11.88
C GLY A 85 -16.94 -10.00 10.35
N ARG A 86 -16.88 -8.88 9.63
CA ARG A 86 -16.93 -8.86 8.16
C ARG A 86 -15.84 -7.99 7.56
N THR A 87 -15.34 -8.41 6.41
CA THR A 87 -14.47 -7.61 5.54
C THR A 87 -15.03 -7.60 4.13
N ASN A 88 -14.67 -6.57 3.36
CA ASN A 88 -14.96 -6.57 1.93
C ASN A 88 -13.95 -7.46 1.24
N GLY A 89 -14.42 -8.34 0.36
CA GLY A 89 -13.53 -9.10 -0.53
C GLY A 89 -12.69 -8.15 -1.40
N VAL A 90 -11.50 -8.62 -1.76
CA VAL A 90 -10.58 -7.91 -2.66
C VAL A 90 -10.57 -8.67 -3.98
N SER A 91 -10.91 -8.01 -5.10
CA SER A 91 -10.87 -8.62 -6.44
C SER A 91 -9.43 -8.81 -6.92
N GLU A 92 -9.22 -9.67 -7.93
CA GLU A 92 -7.88 -9.90 -8.51
C GLU A 92 -7.20 -8.60 -8.97
N GLU A 93 -7.94 -7.72 -9.65
CA GLU A 93 -7.44 -6.41 -10.08
C GLU A 93 -6.96 -5.55 -8.90
N GLN A 94 -7.67 -5.63 -7.76
CA GLN A 94 -7.33 -4.89 -6.56
C GLN A 94 -6.10 -5.47 -5.86
N LYS A 95 -5.93 -6.80 -5.88
CA LYS A 95 -4.72 -7.47 -5.40
C LYS A 95 -3.51 -7.04 -6.21
N ILE A 96 -3.62 -7.08 -7.54
CA ILE A 96 -2.57 -6.64 -8.47
C ILE A 96 -2.23 -5.17 -8.24
N ALA A 97 -3.23 -4.29 -8.11
CA ALA A 97 -3.00 -2.87 -7.83
C ALA A 97 -2.26 -2.62 -6.51
N ALA A 98 -2.56 -3.40 -5.47
CA ALA A 98 -1.85 -3.32 -4.19
C ALA A 98 -0.38 -3.72 -4.33
N VAL A 99 -0.11 -4.85 -4.99
CA VAL A 99 1.26 -5.35 -5.22
C VAL A 99 2.05 -4.38 -6.12
N ASN A 100 1.46 -3.89 -7.20
CA ASN A 100 2.09 -2.92 -8.10
C ASN A 100 2.41 -1.61 -7.39
N GLY A 101 1.53 -1.15 -6.50
CA GLY A 101 1.81 0.04 -5.69
C GLY A 101 3.01 -0.14 -4.75
N LEU A 102 3.14 -1.32 -4.13
CA LEU A 102 4.30 -1.66 -3.30
C LEU A 102 5.60 -1.74 -4.12
N TYR A 103 5.55 -2.33 -5.32
CA TYR A 103 6.70 -2.35 -6.23
C TYR A 103 7.11 -0.94 -6.68
N ARG A 104 6.13 -0.10 -7.02
CA ARG A 104 6.39 1.30 -7.39
C ARG A 104 7.02 2.05 -6.21
N TYR A 105 6.50 1.87 -4.99
CA TYR A 105 7.08 2.45 -3.78
C TYR A 105 8.53 2.01 -3.55
N ALA A 106 8.81 0.71 -3.64
CA ALA A 106 10.15 0.16 -3.51
C ALA A 106 11.11 0.73 -4.56
N SER A 107 10.68 0.82 -5.82
CA SER A 107 11.48 1.38 -6.92
C SER A 107 11.83 2.85 -6.69
N GLU A 108 10.88 3.63 -6.17
CA GLU A 108 11.11 5.03 -5.81
C GLU A 108 12.07 5.17 -4.63
N MET A 109 11.97 4.31 -3.61
CA MET A 109 12.94 4.31 -2.51
C MET A 109 14.37 4.00 -2.99
N ILE A 110 14.53 3.02 -3.90
CA ILE A 110 15.82 2.68 -4.50
C ILE A 110 16.36 3.89 -5.29
N SER A 111 15.51 4.54 -6.07
CA SER A 111 15.90 5.68 -6.91
C SER A 111 16.28 6.91 -6.09
N ALA A 112 15.58 7.16 -4.98
CA ALA A 112 15.80 8.35 -4.14
C ALA A 112 16.93 8.17 -3.10
N GLN A 113 17.09 6.97 -2.54
CA GLN A 113 17.95 6.73 -1.35
C GLN A 113 19.04 5.67 -1.58
N GLY A 114 19.00 4.95 -2.72
CA GLY A 114 20.02 3.95 -3.06
C GLY A 114 20.19 2.89 -1.97
N ALA A 115 21.42 2.75 -1.46
CA ALA A 115 21.77 1.74 -0.46
C ALA A 115 21.07 1.96 0.90
N GLU A 116 20.70 3.19 1.25
CA GLU A 116 20.03 3.51 2.51
C GLU A 116 18.60 2.94 2.58
N ALA A 117 18.00 2.66 1.42
CA ALA A 117 16.67 2.04 1.35
C ALA A 117 16.67 0.54 1.70
N ALA A 118 17.82 -0.12 1.83
CA ALA A 118 17.92 -1.59 1.83
C ALA A 118 17.00 -2.28 2.85
N ASP A 119 16.92 -1.78 4.08
CA ASP A 119 16.07 -2.40 5.10
C ASP A 119 14.57 -2.13 4.86
N ARG A 120 14.23 -0.94 4.35
CA ARG A 120 12.86 -0.63 3.92
C ARG A 120 12.44 -1.50 2.74
N ILE A 121 13.34 -1.77 1.78
CA ILE A 121 13.06 -2.67 0.65
C ILE A 121 12.81 -4.10 1.14
N LYS A 122 13.60 -4.60 2.10
CA LYS A 122 13.35 -5.94 2.68
C LYS A 122 11.98 -6.01 3.35
N GLU A 123 11.57 -4.96 4.06
CA GLU A 123 10.26 -4.89 4.70
C GLU A 123 9.12 -4.88 3.67
N VAL A 124 9.23 -4.08 2.61
CA VAL A 124 8.26 -4.07 1.51
C VAL A 124 8.20 -5.43 0.81
N GLN A 125 9.34 -6.08 0.56
CA GLN A 125 9.39 -7.43 0.00
C GLN A 125 8.71 -8.47 0.91
N SER A 126 8.89 -8.39 2.23
CA SER A 126 8.17 -9.25 3.18
C SER A 126 6.67 -9.07 3.06
N VAL A 127 6.20 -7.83 2.98
CA VAL A 127 4.78 -7.53 2.84
C VAL A 127 4.21 -8.02 1.51
N ILE A 128 4.93 -7.87 0.39
CA ILE A 128 4.52 -8.43 -0.91
C ILE A 128 4.36 -9.96 -0.83
N ARG A 129 5.30 -10.68 -0.23
CA ARG A 129 5.20 -12.14 -0.05
C ARG A 129 4.01 -12.52 0.83
N GLU A 130 3.82 -11.82 1.95
CA GLU A 130 2.69 -12.06 2.85
C GLU A 130 1.34 -11.80 2.16
N LEU A 131 1.24 -10.80 1.28
CA LEU A 131 0.07 -10.52 0.47
C LEU A 131 -0.17 -11.64 -0.55
N ALA A 132 0.88 -12.06 -1.27
CA ALA A 132 0.79 -13.12 -2.27
C ALA A 132 0.33 -14.45 -1.65
N ASP A 133 0.95 -14.86 -0.53
CA ASP A 133 0.57 -16.03 0.25
C ASP A 133 -0.88 -15.93 0.77
N GLY A 134 -1.22 -14.80 1.39
CA GLY A 134 -2.53 -14.59 2.01
C GLY A 134 -3.68 -14.46 1.02
N TRP A 135 -3.41 -14.03 -0.20
CA TRP A 135 -4.38 -13.94 -1.28
C TRP A 135 -4.34 -15.10 -2.27
N GLY A 136 -3.39 -16.03 -2.10
CA GLY A 136 -3.20 -17.18 -2.98
C GLY A 136 -2.77 -16.80 -4.39
N MET A 137 -2.02 -15.71 -4.55
CA MET A 137 -1.54 -15.24 -5.86
C MET A 137 -0.44 -16.13 -6.44
N ASP A 138 0.21 -16.96 -5.62
CA ASP A 138 1.28 -17.88 -6.03
C ASP A 138 0.76 -19.23 -6.58
N LYS A 139 -0.55 -19.34 -6.82
CA LYS A 139 -1.18 -20.55 -7.37
C LYS A 139 -1.59 -20.34 -8.82
N GLU A 140 -0.64 -20.54 -9.72
CA GLU A 140 -0.88 -20.95 -11.11
C GLU A 140 -0.43 -22.41 -11.30
#